data_AF-T0GP28-F1
#
_entry.id   AF-T0GP28-F1
#
_cell.length_a   1.000
_cell.length_b   1.000
_cell.length_c   1.000
_cell.angle_alpha   90.00
_cell.angle_beta   90.00
_cell.angle_gamma   90.00
#
_symmetry.space_group_name_H-M   'P 1'
#
loop_
_entity.id
_entity.type
_entity.pdbx_description
1 polymer ?
#
loop_
_entity_poly.entity_id
_entity_poly.type
_entity_poly.pdbx_seq_one_letter_code
_entity_poly.pdbx_strand_id
1 'polypeptide(L)' 'MIDTLTLLISHGAILLAAFRLLSRPDLDRDPEAEGPSSDA' A
#
# COMPACT_ATOMS: atom_id res chain seq x y z
N MET A 1 18.35 26.51 -5.86
CA MET A 1 18.46 25.15 -5.30
C MET A 1 17.05 24.62 -5.13
N ILE A 2 16.55 23.95 -6.16
CA ILE A 2 15.23 23.29 -6.17
C ILE A 2 15.31 21.92 -5.46
N ASP A 3 16.52 21.51 -5.11
CA ASP A 3 16.92 20.17 -4.69
C ASP A 3 16.15 19.70 -3.45
N THR A 4 15.93 20.58 -2.47
CA THR A 4 15.20 20.24 -1.25
C THR A 4 13.70 20.08 -1.49
N LEU A 5 13.13 20.89 -2.38
CA LEU A 5 11.72 20.79 -2.76
C LEU A 5 11.46 19.52 -3.57
N THR A 6 12.31 19.23 -4.56
CA THR A 6 12.23 18.00 -5.35
C THR A 6 12.45 16.78 -4.46
N LEU A 7 13.42 16.82 -3.55
CA LEU A 7 13.65 15.74 -2.58
C LEU A 7 12.41 15.51 -1.72
N LEU A 8 11.84 16.59 -1.17
CA LEU A 8 10.64 16.53 -0.32
C LEU A 8 9.43 15.98 -1.09
N ILE A 9 9.25 16.36 -2.36
CA ILE A 9 8.14 15.85 -3.18
C ILE A 9 8.34 14.37 -3.49
N SER A 10 9.51 13.96 -3.99
CA SER A 10 9.78 12.57 -4.35
C SER A 10 9.71 11.65 -3.12
N HIS A 11 10.39 12.03 -2.03
CA HIS A 11 10.42 11.23 -0.81
C HIS A 11 9.11 11.32 -0.04
N GLY A 12 8.44 12.47 -0.07
CA GLY A 12 7.11 12.66 0.50
C GLY A 12 6.07 11.78 -0.17
N ALA A 13 6.09 11.66 -1.49
CA ALA A 13 5.20 10.76 -2.22
C ALA A 13 5.43 9.29 -1.84
N ILE A 14 6.69 8.87 -1.69
CA ILE A 14 7.05 7.50 -1.27
C ILE A 14 6.57 7.24 0.17
N LEU A 15 6.82 8.16 1.10
CA LEU A 15 6.37 8.05 2.49
C LEU A 15 4.84 8.02 2.59
N LEU A 16 4.14 8.81 1.78
CA LEU A 16 2.68 8.81 1.72
C LEU A 16 2.13 7.48 1.20
N ALA A 17 2.75 6.90 0.17
CA ALA A 17 2.36 5.60 -0.36
C ALA A 17 2.58 4.48 0.68
N ALA A 18 3.72 4.50 1.37
CA ALA A 18 4.02 3.56 2.45
C ALA A 18 3.02 3.72 3.62
N PHE A 19 2.72 4.95 4.02
CA PHE A 19 1.73 5.24 5.07
C PHE A 19 0.34 4.73 4.70
N ARG A 20 -0.08 4.93 3.44
CA ARG A 20 -1.35 4.43 2.91
C ARG A 20 -1.41 2.90 2.92
N LEU A 21 -0.31 2.24 2.59
CA LEU A 21 -0.22 0.78 2.58
C LEU A 21 -0.25 0.19 4.00
N LEU A 22 0.52 0.75 4.93
CA LEU A 22 0.50 0.34 6.34
C LEU A 22 -0.85 0.60 7.02
N SER A 23 -1.53 1.68 6.62
CA SER A 23 -2.88 2.00 7.13
C SER A 23 -3.98 1.19 6.45
N ARG A 24 -3.66 0.29 5.52
CA ARG A 24 -4.65 -0.52 4.81
C ARG A 24 -5.05 -1.71 5.73
N PRO A 25 -6.25 -1.70 6.33
CA PRO A 25 -6.73 -2.80 7.17
C PRO A 25 -6.95 -4.11 6.39
N ASP A 26 -7.02 -3.98 5.07
CA ASP A 26 -7.17 -5.07 4.11
C ASP A 26 -5.82 -5.72 3.72
N LEU A 27 -4.68 -5.18 4.18
CA LEU A 27 -3.37 -5.82 3.98
C LEU A 27 -3.16 -7.00 4.93
N ASP A 28 -3.72 -6.92 6.14
CA ASP A 28 -3.68 -8.00 7.15
C ASP A 28 -4.81 -9.01 6.94
N ARG A 29 -5.78 -8.72 6.07
CA ARG A 29 -6.82 -9.67 5.72
C ARG A 29 -6.21 -10.69 4.77
N ASP A 30 -5.85 -11.84 5.31
CA ASP A 30 -5.58 -13.03 4.51
C ASP A 30 -6.83 -13.22 3.63
N PRO A 31 -6.72 -13.22 2.29
CA PRO A 31 -7.87 -13.50 1.45
C PRO A 31 -8.40 -14.84 1.92
N GLU A 32 -9.64 -14.88 2.42
CA GLU A 32 -10.30 -16.12 2.82
C GLU A 32 -10.03 -17.11 1.72
N ALA A 33 -9.15 -18.08 2.01
CA ALA A 33 -8.57 -18.96 0.99
C ALA A 33 -9.74 -19.44 0.16
N GLU A 34 -9.77 -19.05 -1.12
CA GLU A 34 -10.87 -19.32 -2.04
C GLU A 34 -11.04 -20.83 -2.04
N GLY A 35 -11.93 -21.30 -1.15
CA GLY A 35 -12.17 -22.71 -0.93
C GLY A 35 -12.68 -23.25 -2.25
N PRO A 36 -12.26 -24.46 -2.64
CA PRO A 36 -12.56 -24.99 -3.96
C PRO A 36 -14.05 -24.79 -4.21
N SER A 37 -14.37 -24.08 -5.29
CA SER A 37 -15.69 -24.06 -5.88
C SER A 37 -16.06 -25.52 -6.16
N SER A 38 -16.65 -26.16 -5.16
CA SER A 38 -17.28 -27.46 -5.25
C SER A 38 -18.58 -27.20 -6.00
N ASP A 39 -18.46 -27.08 -7.32
CA ASP A 39 -19.58 -27.33 -8.22
C ASP A 39 -20.09 -28.74 -7.90
N ALA A 40 -21.28 -28.77 -7.31
CA ALA A 40 -22.09 -29.95 -7.02
C ALA A 40 -23.28 -29.98 -7.96
#